data_AF-A0A9E4JI97-F1
#
_entry.id   AF-A0A9E4JI97-F1
#
_cell.length_a   1.000
_cell.length_b   1.000
_cell.length_c   1.000
_cell.angle_alpha   90.00
_cell.angle_beta   90.00
_cell.angle_gamma   90.00
#
_symmetry.space_group_name_H-M   'P 1'
#
loop_
_entity.id
_entity.type
_entity.pdbx_description
1 polymer ?
#
loop_
_entity_poly.entity_id
_entity_poly.type
_entity_poly.pdbx_seq_one_letter_code
_entity_poly.pdbx_strand_id
1 'polypeptide(L)'
;MPLGLNIRENPGTIVNQTLPQLVRLDESPLRNDAGFLIPQGLNVPRNQTLALIGGDVIFDNGVAISPGSRIQLGGLSEPGIIELTNVGANGTPILQFPDNIQRGNVALTNESQINVRADGGGDVNINARNVEISGDSVIRVGIDDGLGSIEAQAGDVNINAQENVLITGTDSSIRNVIDFDAIGQPGNINITANSLRIDGGAFLNTTLFGQGNAGNITVKAASVELTGTSPDGEFQSGFFANVNEAGEGNGGKVEINTGNLLLSEGAQISTSTFGQGNAGSVSIFATDSVELSSSNIFSTVGEGAIGNSGTVEINTGNLLLLGGAQISTSTFGQGNAGNINLQATSIDVTGTSPDGELSSGFLANVNETGIGHGGNIYIETGQLRMTDIAIISSSTFGEGNAGSISIFATYSVELADSGIFSNVGENAVGDGGNIDISTSSLNAINGQIS
;
A
#
# COMPACT_ATOMS: atom_id res chain seq x y z
N MET A 1 -34.96 -23.75 3.89
CA MET A 1 -34.83 -22.27 3.80
C MET A 1 -33.35 -21.96 3.78
N PRO A 2 -32.86 -21.04 2.93
CA PRO A 2 -31.51 -20.54 3.12
C PRO A 2 -31.40 -19.94 4.52
N LEU A 3 -30.29 -20.19 5.22
CA LEU A 3 -29.91 -19.38 6.38
C LEU A 3 -29.38 -18.06 5.82
N GLY A 4 -30.19 -17.01 5.87
CA GLY A 4 -29.82 -15.71 5.30
C GLY A 4 -30.79 -14.60 5.68
N LEU A 5 -30.35 -13.37 5.49
CA LEU A 5 -31.15 -12.16 5.66
C LEU A 5 -31.89 -11.88 4.35
N ASN A 6 -33.22 -11.93 4.39
CA ASN A 6 -34.06 -11.60 3.24
C ASN A 6 -34.32 -10.08 3.21
N ILE A 7 -33.62 -9.38 2.32
CA ILE A 7 -33.78 -7.95 2.07
C ILE A 7 -34.96 -7.76 1.12
N ARG A 8 -35.97 -7.02 1.60
CA ARG A 8 -37.22 -6.75 0.87
C ARG A 8 -37.10 -5.50 0.01
N GLU A 9 -38.18 -5.17 -0.71
CA GLU A 9 -38.27 -3.95 -1.52
C GLU A 9 -37.99 -2.68 -0.70
N ASN A 10 -37.33 -1.71 -1.33
CA ASN A 10 -36.95 -0.41 -0.76
C ASN A 10 -36.21 -0.54 0.59
N PRO A 11 -35.07 -1.24 0.63
CA PRO A 11 -34.30 -1.36 1.86
C PRO A 11 -33.83 0.01 2.35
N GLY A 12 -34.10 0.30 3.62
CA GLY A 12 -33.82 1.61 4.20
C GLY A 12 -32.33 1.85 4.45
N THR A 13 -31.90 3.10 4.31
CA THR A 13 -30.57 3.55 4.69
C THR A 13 -30.38 3.47 6.20
N ILE A 14 -29.24 2.94 6.63
CA ILE A 14 -28.75 3.01 8.00
C ILE A 14 -27.80 4.21 8.09
N VAL A 15 -28.07 5.14 9.00
CA VAL A 15 -27.18 6.28 9.27
C VAL A 15 -26.69 6.20 10.71
N ASN A 16 -25.39 6.11 10.90
CA ASN A 16 -24.73 6.23 12.18
C ASN A 16 -24.15 7.65 12.34
N GLN A 17 -24.64 8.35 13.37
CA GLN A 17 -24.16 9.68 13.79
C GLN A 17 -23.83 9.67 15.29
N THR A 18 -23.46 8.51 15.85
CA THR A 18 -23.09 8.43 17.26
C THR A 18 -21.77 9.15 17.50
N LEU A 19 -21.85 10.29 18.18
CA LEU A 19 -20.69 11.06 18.62
C LEU A 19 -20.12 10.47 19.93
N PRO A 20 -18.80 10.27 20.04
CA PRO A 20 -18.15 10.15 21.34
C PRO A 20 -18.29 11.46 22.12
N GLN A 21 -18.23 11.40 23.45
CA GLN A 21 -18.28 12.63 24.28
C GLN A 21 -17.03 13.52 24.13
N LEU A 22 -16.06 13.14 23.28
CA LEU A 22 -14.81 13.86 23.02
C LEU A 22 -14.55 13.92 21.51
N VAL A 23 -14.09 15.08 21.02
CA VAL A 23 -13.83 15.37 19.60
C VAL A 23 -12.37 15.06 19.26
N ARG A 24 -12.16 14.34 18.16
CA ARG A 24 -10.89 13.84 17.58
C ARG A 24 -10.10 12.87 18.48
N LEU A 25 -9.83 11.67 17.95
CA LEU A 25 -9.21 10.51 18.62
C LEU A 25 -7.95 10.08 17.88
N ASP A 26 -7.09 11.04 17.55
CA ASP A 26 -5.67 10.75 17.36
C ASP A 26 -5.20 10.11 18.68
N GLU A 27 -5.06 8.79 18.68
CA GLU A 27 -4.93 7.96 19.89
C GLU A 27 -6.14 8.07 20.83
N SER A 28 -7.20 7.29 20.62
CA SER A 28 -8.34 7.27 21.56
C SER A 28 -7.82 7.06 23.01
N PRO A 29 -7.77 8.09 23.87
CA PRO A 29 -6.93 8.07 25.07
C PRO A 29 -7.64 7.38 26.23
N LEU A 30 -8.93 7.07 26.03
CA LEU A 30 -9.74 6.35 26.99
C LEU A 30 -9.40 4.88 26.91
N ARG A 31 -8.37 4.47 27.65
CA ARG A 31 -8.02 3.08 27.90
C ARG A 31 -8.55 2.64 29.27
N ASN A 32 -8.92 1.37 29.40
CA ASN A 32 -9.22 0.78 30.71
C ASN A 32 -7.93 0.43 31.47
N ASP A 33 -8.05 -0.02 32.72
CA ASP A 33 -6.89 -0.38 33.56
C ASP A 33 -6.00 -1.48 32.96
N ALA A 34 -6.50 -2.23 31.98
CA ALA A 34 -5.78 -3.26 31.26
C ALA A 34 -5.21 -2.76 29.91
N GLY A 35 -5.23 -1.45 29.64
CA GLY A 35 -4.66 -0.83 28.45
C GLY A 35 -5.55 -0.89 27.21
N PHE A 36 -6.74 -1.47 27.25
CA PHE A 36 -7.61 -1.57 26.08
C PHE A 36 -8.46 -0.33 25.87
N LEU A 37 -8.73 0.01 24.60
CA LEU A 37 -9.72 1.03 24.25
C LEU A 37 -11.05 0.80 24.97
N ILE A 38 -11.60 1.88 25.52
CA ILE A 38 -12.94 1.91 26.06
C ILE A 38 -13.91 1.96 24.87
N PRO A 39 -14.89 1.04 24.79
CA PRO A 39 -15.90 1.05 23.73
C PRO A 39 -16.67 2.38 23.69
N GLN A 40 -16.87 2.93 22.49
CA GLN A 40 -17.57 4.19 22.25
C GLN A 40 -18.39 4.12 20.96
N GLY A 41 -19.49 4.88 20.90
CA GLY A 41 -20.45 4.80 19.80
C GLY A 41 -21.06 3.39 19.69
N LEU A 42 -21.25 2.91 18.46
CA LEU A 42 -21.71 1.54 18.23
C LEU A 42 -20.62 0.52 18.63
N ASN A 43 -20.95 -0.42 19.50
CA ASN A 43 -20.00 -1.43 19.96
C ASN A 43 -20.68 -2.74 20.34
N VAL A 44 -19.91 -3.83 20.29
CA VAL A 44 -20.25 -5.16 20.81
C VAL A 44 -19.08 -5.71 21.60
N PRO A 45 -19.29 -6.72 22.47
CA PRO A 45 -18.20 -7.40 23.14
C PRO A 45 -17.19 -8.05 22.18
N ARG A 46 -15.98 -8.34 22.69
CA ARG A 46 -14.94 -9.08 21.97
C ARG A 46 -15.46 -10.39 21.39
N ASN A 47 -14.89 -10.78 20.24
CA ASN A 47 -15.24 -11.99 19.50
C ASN A 47 -16.71 -12.07 19.06
N GLN A 48 -17.45 -10.95 19.13
CA GLN A 48 -18.79 -10.83 18.57
C GLN A 48 -18.77 -10.03 17.27
N THR A 49 -19.91 -10.04 16.56
CA THR A 49 -20.09 -9.32 15.30
C THR A 49 -21.08 -8.17 15.47
N LEU A 50 -20.67 -6.97 15.08
CA LEU A 50 -21.56 -5.84 14.79
C LEU A 50 -21.81 -5.82 13.28
N ALA A 51 -23.02 -6.21 12.85
CA ALA A 51 -23.42 -6.21 11.45
C ALA A 51 -24.46 -5.11 11.18
N LEU A 52 -24.15 -4.17 10.29
CA LEU A 52 -25.08 -3.13 9.82
C LEU A 52 -25.48 -3.45 8.37
N ILE A 53 -26.70 -3.98 8.22
CA ILE A 53 -27.19 -4.54 6.94
C ILE A 53 -28.54 -3.92 6.56
N GLY A 54 -28.59 -3.24 5.43
CA GLY A 54 -29.77 -2.51 4.97
C GLY A 54 -29.74 -2.16 3.49
N GLY A 55 -30.16 -0.94 3.15
CA GLY A 55 -29.91 -0.30 1.86
C GLY A 55 -28.49 0.26 1.84
N ASP A 56 -28.34 1.58 1.87
CA ASP A 56 -27.04 2.21 2.14
C ASP A 56 -26.67 2.15 3.62
N VAL A 57 -25.38 2.14 3.94
CA VAL A 57 -24.85 2.26 5.32
C VAL A 57 -23.91 3.45 5.39
N ILE A 58 -24.30 4.47 6.15
CA ILE A 58 -23.60 5.76 6.21
C ILE A 58 -23.13 6.00 7.63
N PHE A 59 -21.86 6.32 7.79
CA PHE A 59 -21.29 6.95 8.96
C PHE A 59 -21.03 8.41 8.60
N ASP A 60 -21.69 9.31 9.31
CA ASP A 60 -21.59 10.75 9.14
C ASP A 60 -21.26 11.34 10.50
N ASN A 61 -19.97 11.60 10.74
CA ASN A 61 -19.42 11.81 12.08
C ASN A 61 -19.79 10.67 13.06
N GLY A 62 -19.97 9.46 12.51
CA GLY A 62 -20.38 8.29 13.24
C GLY A 62 -19.17 7.54 13.79
N VAL A 63 -19.27 7.05 15.02
CA VAL A 63 -18.20 6.26 15.65
C VAL A 63 -18.66 4.84 15.98
N ALA A 64 -17.80 3.86 15.69
CA ALA A 64 -17.91 2.48 16.16
C ALA A 64 -16.55 2.00 16.69
N ILE A 65 -16.36 2.11 18.01
CA ILE A 65 -15.18 1.56 18.70
C ILE A 65 -15.60 0.29 19.40
N SER A 66 -15.20 -0.84 18.83
CA SER A 66 -15.61 -2.19 19.25
C SER A 66 -14.38 -3.11 19.29
N PRO A 67 -13.49 -2.95 20.31
CA PRO A 67 -12.19 -3.61 20.38
C PRO A 67 -12.31 -5.13 20.33
N GLY A 68 -11.51 -5.79 19.48
CA GLY A 68 -11.47 -7.24 19.37
C GLY A 68 -12.73 -7.88 18.78
N SER A 69 -13.59 -7.08 18.15
CA SER A 69 -14.82 -7.53 17.52
C SER A 69 -14.70 -7.56 16.00
N ARG A 70 -15.71 -8.14 15.36
CA ARG A 70 -15.91 -8.10 13.91
C ARG A 70 -16.93 -7.03 13.55
N ILE A 71 -16.60 -6.14 12.62
CA ILE A 71 -17.57 -5.21 12.04
C ILE A 71 -17.86 -5.64 10.59
N GLN A 72 -19.14 -5.80 10.25
CA GLN A 72 -19.58 -6.11 8.89
C GLN A 72 -20.56 -5.05 8.40
N LEU A 73 -20.23 -4.40 7.29
CA LEU A 73 -21.04 -3.36 6.67
C LEU A 73 -21.46 -3.78 5.27
N GLY A 74 -22.69 -3.45 4.90
CA GLY A 74 -23.15 -3.61 3.52
C GLY A 74 -24.65 -3.58 3.40
N GLY A 75 -25.13 -3.69 2.18
CA GLY A 75 -26.56 -3.74 1.92
C GLY A 75 -26.87 -4.14 0.50
N LEU A 76 -28.15 -4.27 0.18
CA LEU A 76 -28.64 -4.42 -1.19
C LEU A 76 -29.47 -3.20 -1.53
N SER A 77 -29.38 -2.70 -2.76
CA SER A 77 -30.28 -1.65 -3.26
C SER A 77 -31.54 -2.22 -3.91
N GLU A 78 -31.57 -3.55 -4.13
CA GLU A 78 -32.70 -4.30 -4.67
C GLU A 78 -33.00 -5.53 -3.80
N PRO A 79 -34.22 -6.13 -3.89
CA PRO A 79 -34.55 -7.32 -3.12
C PRO A 79 -33.59 -8.48 -3.36
N GLY A 80 -33.20 -9.16 -2.28
CA GLY A 80 -32.24 -10.26 -2.38
C GLY A 80 -31.98 -10.94 -1.04
N ILE A 81 -31.21 -12.03 -1.09
CA ILE A 81 -30.83 -12.78 0.11
C ILE A 81 -29.34 -12.61 0.32
N ILE A 82 -28.97 -12.13 1.51
CA ILE A 82 -27.58 -12.15 1.99
C ILE A 82 -27.41 -13.42 2.82
N GLU A 83 -26.53 -14.32 2.40
CA GLU A 83 -26.33 -15.61 3.06
C GLU A 83 -25.49 -15.46 4.33
N LEU A 84 -25.80 -16.26 5.34
CA LEU A 84 -25.03 -16.36 6.58
C LEU A 84 -24.22 -17.65 6.55
N THR A 85 -22.90 -17.54 6.44
CA THR A 85 -21.99 -18.70 6.37
C THR A 85 -21.19 -18.83 7.67
N ASN A 86 -21.03 -20.05 8.19
CA ASN A 86 -20.35 -20.31 9.48
C ASN A 86 -18.80 -20.33 9.41
N VAL A 87 -18.19 -19.63 8.45
CA VAL A 87 -16.75 -19.81 8.13
C VAL A 87 -15.81 -18.83 8.86
N GLY A 88 -16.30 -18.03 9.81
CA GLY A 88 -15.44 -17.18 10.64
C GLY A 88 -14.65 -17.97 11.69
N ALA A 89 -13.47 -17.49 12.07
CA ALA A 89 -12.78 -17.95 13.27
C ALA A 89 -13.76 -17.85 14.46
N ASN A 90 -13.89 -18.93 15.24
CA ASN A 90 -14.82 -19.08 16.36
C ASN A 90 -16.31 -19.28 15.99
N GLY A 91 -16.64 -19.58 14.72
CA GLY A 91 -18.02 -19.88 14.30
C GLY A 91 -18.92 -18.64 14.19
N THR A 92 -18.32 -17.46 14.04
CA THR A 92 -19.05 -16.21 13.77
C THR A 92 -19.48 -16.17 12.30
N PRO A 93 -20.73 -15.75 12.01
CA PRO A 93 -21.25 -15.76 10.65
C PRO A 93 -20.58 -14.69 9.78
N ILE A 94 -20.10 -15.08 8.61
CA ILE A 94 -19.67 -14.16 7.55
C ILE A 94 -20.86 -13.95 6.61
N LEU A 95 -21.14 -12.69 6.30
CA LEU A 95 -22.19 -12.29 5.38
C LEU A 95 -21.68 -12.43 3.94
N GLN A 96 -22.38 -13.24 3.15
CA GLN A 96 -22.08 -13.41 1.74
C GLN A 96 -23.14 -12.72 0.90
N PHE A 97 -22.72 -11.70 0.16
CA PHE A 97 -23.58 -10.92 -0.70
C PHE A 97 -23.67 -11.54 -2.09
N PRO A 98 -24.86 -11.63 -2.70
CA PRO A 98 -25.01 -12.13 -4.06
C PRO A 98 -24.33 -11.18 -5.06
N ASP A 99 -23.66 -11.74 -6.06
CA ASP A 99 -22.91 -10.96 -7.06
C ASP A 99 -23.84 -10.36 -8.14
N ASN A 100 -24.98 -10.99 -8.39
CA ASN A 100 -25.95 -10.61 -9.43
C ASN A 100 -27.04 -9.64 -8.95
N ILE A 101 -26.94 -9.14 -7.71
CA ILE A 101 -27.87 -8.16 -7.15
C ILE A 101 -27.06 -6.91 -6.82
N GLN A 102 -27.60 -5.75 -7.17
CA GLN A 102 -26.94 -4.49 -6.86
C GLN A 102 -26.86 -4.30 -5.34
N ARG A 103 -25.66 -4.05 -4.84
CA ARG A 103 -25.41 -3.73 -3.43
C ARG A 103 -25.80 -2.27 -3.12
N GLY A 104 -25.98 -1.96 -1.85
CA GLY A 104 -26.06 -0.59 -1.35
C GLY A 104 -24.67 0.02 -1.22
N ASN A 105 -24.58 1.34 -1.04
CA ASN A 105 -23.32 2.03 -0.81
C ASN A 105 -22.93 1.98 0.68
N VAL A 106 -21.64 2.09 0.95
CA VAL A 106 -21.10 2.30 2.30
C VAL A 106 -20.27 3.57 2.29
N ALA A 107 -20.55 4.51 3.19
CA ALA A 107 -19.83 5.78 3.26
C ALA A 107 -19.40 6.08 4.70
N LEU A 108 -18.14 6.49 4.89
CA LEU A 108 -17.60 7.05 6.12
C LEU A 108 -17.16 8.48 5.80
N THR A 109 -17.84 9.47 6.39
CA THR A 109 -17.64 10.89 6.10
C THR A 109 -17.53 11.69 7.38
N ASN A 110 -16.97 12.90 7.30
CA ASN A 110 -16.96 13.88 8.40
C ASN A 110 -16.35 13.32 9.70
N GLU A 111 -15.10 12.87 9.65
CA GLU A 111 -14.33 12.33 10.79
C GLU A 111 -14.92 11.06 11.41
N SER A 112 -15.62 10.26 10.60
CA SER A 112 -16.18 8.98 11.05
C SER A 112 -15.08 7.98 11.41
N GLN A 113 -15.35 7.13 12.40
CA GLN A 113 -14.35 6.19 12.90
C GLN A 113 -14.91 4.78 13.05
N ILE A 114 -14.18 3.81 12.52
CA ILE A 114 -14.34 2.39 12.82
C ILE A 114 -13.05 1.91 13.45
N ASN A 115 -13.11 1.36 14.66
CA ASN A 115 -11.92 0.89 15.37
C ASN A 115 -12.20 -0.43 16.09
N VAL A 116 -11.45 -1.47 15.73
CA VAL A 116 -11.54 -2.80 16.34
C VAL A 116 -10.20 -3.28 16.92
N ARG A 117 -9.20 -2.39 17.01
CA ARG A 117 -7.87 -2.74 17.57
C ARG A 117 -7.99 -3.29 19.00
N ALA A 118 -7.15 -4.27 19.32
CA ALA A 118 -7.07 -4.93 20.63
C ALA A 118 -5.73 -5.69 20.76
N ASP A 119 -5.58 -6.56 21.75
CA ASP A 119 -4.42 -7.45 21.94
C ASP A 119 -4.29 -8.52 20.85
N GLY A 120 -5.40 -8.97 20.27
CA GLY A 120 -5.44 -9.84 19.09
C GLY A 120 -6.20 -9.23 17.92
N GLY A 121 -6.42 -7.92 17.93
CA GLY A 121 -7.19 -7.19 16.93
C GLY A 121 -8.63 -7.68 16.72
N GLY A 122 -9.31 -7.04 15.77
CA GLY A 122 -10.60 -7.45 15.23
C GLY A 122 -10.54 -7.51 13.71
N ASP A 123 -11.67 -7.66 13.03
CA ASP A 123 -11.72 -7.63 11.57
C ASP A 123 -12.87 -6.78 11.05
N VAL A 124 -12.70 -6.19 9.87
CA VAL A 124 -13.69 -5.33 9.22
C VAL A 124 -13.98 -5.86 7.82
N ASN A 125 -15.25 -6.13 7.51
CA ASN A 125 -15.67 -6.55 6.18
C ASN A 125 -16.70 -5.58 5.62
N ILE A 126 -16.49 -5.07 4.41
CA ILE A 126 -17.37 -4.15 3.72
C ILE A 126 -17.75 -4.74 2.37
N ASN A 127 -19.05 -4.97 2.14
CA ASN A 127 -19.58 -5.43 0.86
C ASN A 127 -20.57 -4.39 0.35
N ALA A 128 -20.23 -3.69 -0.73
CA ALA A 128 -20.98 -2.54 -1.19
C ALA A 128 -21.01 -2.44 -2.72
N ARG A 129 -21.83 -1.52 -3.23
CA ARG A 129 -21.73 -1.04 -4.60
C ARG A 129 -20.54 -0.10 -4.71
N ASN A 130 -20.60 1.01 -3.98
CA ASN A 130 -19.50 1.95 -3.78
C ASN A 130 -19.10 2.01 -2.32
N VAL A 131 -17.81 2.20 -2.05
CA VAL A 131 -17.28 2.53 -0.73
C VAL A 131 -16.64 3.90 -0.77
N GLU A 132 -17.06 4.80 0.10
CA GLU A 132 -16.45 6.12 0.28
C GLU A 132 -15.85 6.24 1.69
N ILE A 133 -14.61 6.72 1.79
CA ILE A 133 -13.97 7.11 3.05
C ILE A 133 -13.40 8.52 2.83
N SER A 134 -14.02 9.52 3.44
CA SER A 134 -13.67 10.91 3.22
C SER A 134 -13.77 11.78 4.47
N GLY A 135 -13.25 13.01 4.39
CA GLY A 135 -13.30 13.99 5.47
C GLY A 135 -12.57 13.51 6.73
N ASP A 136 -11.34 13.00 6.57
CA ASP A 136 -10.47 12.46 7.62
C ASP A 136 -11.07 11.25 8.38
N SER A 137 -12.03 10.56 7.76
CA SER A 137 -12.59 9.32 8.31
C SER A 137 -11.58 8.17 8.28
N VAL A 138 -11.64 7.28 9.28
CA VAL A 138 -10.65 6.22 9.47
C VAL A 138 -11.25 4.86 9.80
N ILE A 139 -10.65 3.81 9.24
CA ILE A 139 -10.84 2.41 9.67
C ILE A 139 -9.54 1.92 10.31
N ARG A 140 -9.60 1.48 11.57
CA ARG A 140 -8.46 0.98 12.35
C ARG A 140 -8.66 -0.47 12.80
N VAL A 141 -7.75 -1.31 12.35
CA VAL A 141 -7.57 -2.72 12.69
C VAL A 141 -6.11 -2.92 13.14
N GLY A 142 -5.79 -4.09 13.68
CA GLY A 142 -4.44 -4.42 14.13
C GLY A 142 -4.32 -4.57 15.64
N ILE A 143 -3.08 -4.56 16.12
CA ILE A 143 -2.76 -4.67 17.55
C ILE A 143 -2.46 -3.29 18.10
N ASP A 144 -3.12 -2.97 19.20
CA ASP A 144 -3.07 -1.64 19.82
C ASP A 144 -1.84 -1.45 20.71
N ASP A 145 -1.50 -0.18 20.98
CA ASP A 145 -0.30 0.24 21.71
C ASP A 145 -0.08 -0.50 23.04
N GLY A 146 1.15 -1.01 23.22
CA GLY A 146 1.57 -1.76 24.40
C GLY A 146 0.87 -3.11 24.63
N LEU A 147 0.07 -3.60 23.68
CA LEU A 147 -0.68 -4.85 23.81
C LEU A 147 -0.09 -6.00 22.97
N GLY A 148 -0.71 -7.18 23.13
CA GLY A 148 -0.43 -8.35 22.31
C GLY A 148 0.61 -9.29 22.91
N SER A 149 1.00 -10.27 22.11
CA SER A 149 2.03 -11.27 22.42
C SER A 149 2.58 -11.84 21.13
N ILE A 150 3.66 -12.62 21.19
CA ILE A 150 4.23 -13.27 20.00
C ILE A 150 3.25 -14.19 19.26
N GLU A 151 2.20 -14.68 19.95
CA GLU A 151 1.15 -15.53 19.39
C GLU A 151 -0.09 -14.73 18.94
N ALA A 152 -0.15 -13.42 19.23
CA ALA A 152 -1.28 -12.59 18.86
C ALA A 152 -1.38 -12.41 17.34
N GLN A 153 -2.60 -12.56 16.81
CA GLN A 153 -2.89 -12.42 15.39
C GLN A 153 -4.09 -11.49 15.21
N ALA A 154 -3.88 -10.32 14.63
CA ALA A 154 -4.98 -9.43 14.26
C ALA A 154 -5.73 -9.93 13.02
N GLY A 155 -6.99 -9.51 12.91
CA GLY A 155 -7.83 -9.78 11.74
C GLY A 155 -7.58 -8.83 10.58
N ASP A 156 -8.26 -9.07 9.46
CA ASP A 156 -8.09 -8.33 8.21
C ASP A 156 -9.09 -7.17 8.04
N VAL A 157 -8.79 -6.27 7.09
CA VAL A 157 -9.79 -5.40 6.46
C VAL A 157 -10.08 -5.95 5.05
N ASN A 158 -11.34 -6.31 4.78
CA ASN A 158 -11.77 -6.79 3.48
C ASN A 158 -12.83 -5.86 2.89
N ILE A 159 -12.54 -5.24 1.74
CA ILE A 159 -13.47 -4.40 0.99
C ILE A 159 -13.78 -5.07 -0.35
N ASN A 160 -15.06 -5.32 -0.60
CA ASN A 160 -15.58 -5.90 -1.83
C ASN A 160 -16.66 -4.97 -2.42
N ALA A 161 -16.22 -4.05 -3.27
CA ALA A 161 -17.08 -3.12 -3.99
C ALA A 161 -17.42 -3.66 -5.39
N GLN A 162 -18.68 -3.54 -5.81
CA GLN A 162 -19.06 -3.86 -7.20
C GLN A 162 -18.56 -2.81 -8.20
N GLU A 163 -18.44 -1.55 -7.77
CA GLU A 163 -18.03 -0.42 -8.59
C GLU A 163 -16.79 0.24 -7.98
N ASN A 164 -16.95 1.28 -7.16
CA ASN A 164 -15.83 2.14 -6.79
C ASN A 164 -15.46 2.06 -5.32
N VAL A 165 -14.17 2.19 -5.03
CA VAL A 165 -13.65 2.53 -3.70
C VAL A 165 -12.95 3.88 -3.82
N LEU A 166 -13.43 4.87 -3.07
CA LEU A 166 -12.93 6.23 -3.07
C LEU A 166 -12.46 6.60 -1.67
N ILE A 167 -11.17 6.92 -1.52
CA ILE A 167 -10.58 7.35 -0.25
C ILE A 167 -9.96 8.73 -0.46
N THR A 168 -10.50 9.77 0.17
CA THR A 168 -10.10 11.17 -0.14
C THR A 168 -9.99 12.02 1.11
N GLY A 169 -9.13 13.03 1.04
CA GLY A 169 -8.92 13.98 2.13
C GLY A 169 -7.58 13.77 2.82
N THR A 170 -7.32 14.58 3.83
CA THR A 170 -5.96 14.83 4.31
C THR A 170 -5.37 13.73 5.18
N ASP A 171 -6.22 12.98 5.89
CA ASP A 171 -5.80 11.82 6.71
C ASP A 171 -6.80 10.64 6.62
N SER A 172 -7.67 10.64 5.61
CA SER A 172 -8.61 9.53 5.41
C SER A 172 -7.86 8.24 5.13
N SER A 173 -8.10 7.22 5.95
CA SER A 173 -7.20 6.06 5.94
C SER A 173 -7.84 4.74 6.36
N ILE A 174 -7.27 3.66 5.84
CA ILE A 174 -7.51 2.29 6.31
C ILE A 174 -6.20 1.76 6.87
N ARG A 175 -6.23 1.32 8.12
CA ARG A 175 -5.04 0.93 8.87
C ARG A 175 -5.19 -0.46 9.47
N ASN A 176 -4.19 -1.30 9.30
CA ASN A 176 -4.05 -2.60 9.98
C ASN A 176 -2.62 -2.74 10.50
N VAL A 177 -2.34 -2.12 11.65
CA VAL A 177 -0.97 -1.87 12.14
C VAL A 177 -0.68 -2.64 13.42
N ILE A 178 0.60 -2.89 13.68
CA ILE A 178 1.09 -3.19 15.03
C ILE A 178 1.62 -1.88 15.58
N ASP A 179 0.93 -1.32 16.57
CA ASP A 179 1.26 -0.01 17.14
C ASP A 179 2.56 -0.05 17.98
N PHE A 180 2.98 1.10 18.50
CA PHE A 180 4.14 1.20 19.38
C PHE A 180 4.04 0.25 20.58
N ASP A 181 5.19 -0.28 21.03
CA ASP A 181 5.31 -1.24 22.13
C ASP A 181 4.43 -2.50 22.04
N ALA A 182 3.71 -2.71 20.94
CA ALA A 182 2.85 -3.86 20.72
C ALA A 182 3.62 -5.03 20.13
N ILE A 183 3.14 -6.25 20.38
CA ILE A 183 3.77 -7.49 19.89
C ILE A 183 2.72 -8.37 19.21
N GLY A 184 3.01 -8.85 18.00
CA GLY A 184 2.23 -9.90 17.34
C GLY A 184 2.30 -9.85 15.82
N GLN A 185 1.31 -10.45 15.16
CA GLN A 185 1.17 -10.47 13.71
C GLN A 185 -0.10 -9.70 13.31
N PRO A 186 -0.03 -8.66 12.47
CA PRO A 186 -1.20 -7.95 11.99
C PRO A 186 -1.93 -8.79 10.94
N GLY A 187 -3.16 -8.38 10.61
CA GLY A 187 -3.83 -8.87 9.41
C GLY A 187 -3.45 -8.03 8.18
N ASN A 188 -4.17 -8.27 7.10
CA ASN A 188 -3.95 -7.64 5.81
C ASN A 188 -5.04 -6.60 5.51
N ILE A 189 -4.83 -5.84 4.44
CA ILE A 189 -5.85 -5.00 3.80
C ILE A 189 -6.08 -5.56 2.40
N ASN A 190 -7.31 -6.00 2.11
CA ASN A 190 -7.70 -6.58 0.83
C ASN A 190 -8.81 -5.74 0.20
N ILE A 191 -8.59 -5.22 -1.01
CA ILE A 191 -9.57 -4.43 -1.75
C ILE A 191 -9.86 -5.09 -3.10
N THR A 192 -11.12 -5.40 -3.36
CA THR A 192 -11.64 -5.75 -4.68
C THR A 192 -12.66 -4.72 -5.11
N ALA A 193 -12.48 -4.14 -6.29
CA ALA A 193 -13.36 -3.12 -6.86
C ALA A 193 -13.32 -3.16 -8.39
N ASN A 194 -14.16 -2.37 -9.06
CA ASN A 194 -13.91 -1.99 -10.45
C ASN A 194 -12.89 -0.85 -10.53
N SER A 195 -12.99 0.15 -9.65
CA SER A 195 -12.02 1.25 -9.57
C SER A 195 -11.65 1.57 -8.13
N LEU A 196 -10.36 1.80 -7.86
CA LEU A 196 -9.85 2.33 -6.60
C LEU A 196 -9.19 3.70 -6.85
N ARG A 197 -9.67 4.75 -6.18
CA ARG A 197 -9.03 6.07 -6.16
C ARG A 197 -8.65 6.47 -4.74
N ILE A 198 -7.41 6.89 -4.55
CA ILE A 198 -6.90 7.48 -3.31
C ILE A 198 -6.30 8.84 -3.62
N ASP A 199 -6.71 9.88 -2.89
CA ASP A 199 -6.37 11.26 -3.23
C ASP A 199 -6.25 12.21 -2.03
N GLY A 200 -5.38 13.21 -2.16
CA GLY A 200 -5.32 14.38 -1.27
C GLY A 200 -4.71 14.12 0.11
N GLY A 201 -3.80 13.14 0.23
CA GLY A 201 -3.16 12.74 1.49
C GLY A 201 -3.74 11.46 2.10
N ALA A 202 -4.81 10.90 1.55
CA ALA A 202 -5.43 9.66 2.01
C ALA A 202 -4.55 8.42 1.75
N PHE A 203 -4.69 7.33 2.52
CA PHE A 203 -3.82 6.15 2.34
C PHE A 203 -4.32 4.81 2.91
N LEU A 204 -3.67 3.73 2.45
CA LEU A 204 -3.73 2.40 3.07
C LEU A 204 -2.44 2.12 3.83
N ASN A 205 -2.53 1.56 5.04
CA ASN A 205 -1.35 1.40 5.90
C ASN A 205 -1.37 0.09 6.72
N THR A 206 -0.32 -0.72 6.59
CA THR A 206 -0.06 -1.92 7.39
C THR A 206 1.29 -1.86 8.14
N THR A 207 1.83 -0.66 8.31
CA THR A 207 3.14 -0.40 8.93
C THR A 207 3.28 -1.03 10.32
N LEU A 208 4.46 -1.60 10.57
CA LEU A 208 4.90 -2.14 11.85
C LEU A 208 5.62 -1.06 12.66
N PHE A 209 5.08 -0.69 13.82
CA PHE A 209 5.71 0.22 14.79
C PHE A 209 6.31 -0.51 16.00
N GLY A 210 5.70 -1.64 16.42
CA GLY A 210 6.18 -2.52 17.48
C GLY A 210 6.98 -3.73 16.97
N GLN A 211 6.78 -4.90 17.58
CA GLN A 211 7.47 -6.15 17.25
C GLN A 211 6.53 -7.14 16.52
N GLY A 212 6.92 -7.64 15.35
CA GLY A 212 6.02 -8.45 14.51
C GLY A 212 6.50 -8.66 13.08
N ASN A 213 5.58 -8.75 12.12
CA ASN A 213 5.87 -8.48 10.71
C ASN A 213 4.73 -7.60 10.18
N ALA A 214 5.00 -6.62 9.32
CA ALA A 214 3.93 -5.79 8.75
C ALA A 214 2.98 -6.62 7.88
N GLY A 215 1.70 -6.24 7.87
CA GLY A 215 0.65 -6.89 7.09
C GLY A 215 0.79 -6.59 5.59
N ASN A 216 0.10 -7.35 4.74
CA ASN A 216 0.11 -7.10 3.30
C ASN A 216 -1.04 -6.20 2.86
N ILE A 217 -0.86 -5.52 1.73
CA ILE A 217 -1.90 -4.78 1.02
C ILE A 217 -2.11 -5.46 -0.33
N THR A 218 -3.32 -5.96 -0.58
CA THR A 218 -3.69 -6.61 -1.85
C THR A 218 -4.83 -5.85 -2.51
N VAL A 219 -4.63 -5.40 -3.75
CA VAL A 219 -5.63 -4.68 -4.54
C VAL A 219 -5.91 -5.42 -5.84
N LYS A 220 -7.20 -5.65 -6.12
CA LYS A 220 -7.70 -6.15 -7.40
C LYS A 220 -8.76 -5.18 -7.93
N ALA A 221 -8.43 -4.42 -8.96
CA ALA A 221 -9.35 -3.47 -9.57
C ALA A 221 -9.09 -3.29 -11.06
N ALA A 222 -10.09 -2.93 -11.88
CA ALA A 222 -9.84 -2.64 -13.29
C ALA A 222 -8.97 -1.38 -13.47
N SER A 223 -9.08 -0.40 -12.58
CA SER A 223 -8.16 0.74 -12.49
C SER A 223 -7.80 1.08 -11.04
N VAL A 224 -6.56 1.52 -10.84
CA VAL A 224 -6.05 2.06 -9.57
C VAL A 224 -5.41 3.42 -9.83
N GLU A 225 -5.83 4.43 -9.08
CA GLU A 225 -5.32 5.80 -9.16
C GLU A 225 -4.95 6.31 -7.77
N LEU A 226 -3.69 6.71 -7.60
CA LEU A 226 -3.15 7.32 -6.39
C LEU A 226 -2.61 8.72 -6.74
N THR A 227 -3.18 9.77 -6.16
CA THR A 227 -2.84 11.16 -6.53
C THR A 227 -2.61 12.06 -5.33
N GLY A 228 -1.62 12.92 -5.44
CA GLY A 228 -1.47 14.06 -4.56
C GLY A 228 -0.87 13.74 -3.18
N THR A 229 -0.83 14.80 -2.39
CA THR A 229 -0.43 14.84 -0.99
C THR A 229 -1.49 15.60 -0.20
N SER A 230 -1.40 15.61 1.13
CA SER A 230 -2.12 16.57 1.96
C SER A 230 -1.73 18.01 1.57
N PRO A 231 -2.58 19.01 1.85
CA PRO A 231 -2.33 20.42 1.52
C PRO A 231 -1.04 21.01 2.10
N ASP A 232 -0.56 20.48 3.22
CA ASP A 232 0.72 20.86 3.85
C ASP A 232 1.92 20.06 3.31
N GLY A 233 1.67 19.04 2.48
CA GLY A 233 2.69 18.15 1.93
C GLY A 233 3.19 17.08 2.90
N GLU A 234 2.65 17.01 4.11
CA GLU A 234 3.13 16.11 5.18
C GLU A 234 2.73 14.64 4.92
N PHE A 235 1.55 14.40 4.33
CA PHE A 235 1.05 13.07 4.04
C PHE A 235 0.95 12.83 2.55
N GLN A 236 1.62 11.79 2.05
CA GLN A 236 1.49 11.37 0.66
C GLN A 236 0.31 10.42 0.50
N SER A 237 -0.44 10.56 -0.59
CA SER A 237 -1.41 9.53 -0.93
C SER A 237 -0.72 8.24 -1.34
N GLY A 238 -1.18 7.10 -0.82
CA GLY A 238 -0.42 5.88 -1.09
C GLY A 238 -0.79 4.62 -0.35
N PHE A 239 0.05 3.61 -0.60
CA PHE A 239 0.06 2.32 0.10
C PHE A 239 1.36 2.17 0.89
N PHE A 240 1.26 1.84 2.17
CA PHE A 240 2.41 1.75 3.07
C PHE A 240 2.40 0.43 3.84
N ALA A 241 3.39 -0.43 3.61
CA ALA A 241 3.61 -1.69 4.34
C ALA A 241 5.01 -1.73 4.94
N ASN A 242 5.36 -0.66 5.67
CA ASN A 242 6.71 -0.39 6.15
C ASN A 242 7.03 -1.06 7.49
N VAL A 243 8.31 -1.04 7.85
CA VAL A 243 8.78 -1.16 9.24
C VAL A 243 9.24 0.23 9.68
N ASN A 244 8.64 0.77 10.73
CA ASN A 244 9.00 2.08 11.26
C ASN A 244 10.32 2.01 12.06
N GLU A 245 10.87 3.15 12.50
CA GLU A 245 12.15 3.27 13.20
C GLU A 245 12.24 2.42 14.47
N ALA A 246 11.15 2.38 15.25
CA ALA A 246 11.05 1.53 16.45
C ALA A 246 10.65 0.07 16.14
N GLY A 247 10.29 -0.21 14.88
CA GLY A 247 9.76 -1.51 14.47
C GLY A 247 10.83 -2.60 14.43
N GLU A 248 10.49 -3.76 14.98
CA GLU A 248 11.32 -4.98 14.88
C GLU A 248 10.56 -6.09 14.15
N GLY A 249 10.99 -6.37 12.93
CA GLY A 249 10.50 -7.43 12.06
C GLY A 249 10.47 -7.04 10.59
N ASN A 250 9.83 -7.85 9.75
CA ASN A 250 9.90 -7.62 8.30
C ASN A 250 8.72 -6.78 7.78
N GLY A 251 8.97 -5.99 6.75
CA GLY A 251 7.98 -5.23 5.99
C GLY A 251 7.02 -6.13 5.22
N GLY A 252 5.85 -5.58 4.89
CA GLY A 252 4.78 -6.31 4.21
C GLY A 252 4.87 -6.23 2.70
N LYS A 253 4.10 -7.07 2.01
CA LYS A 253 3.97 -7.04 0.55
C LYS A 253 2.85 -6.10 0.13
N VAL A 254 3.09 -5.34 -0.95
CA VAL A 254 2.03 -4.68 -1.73
C VAL A 254 1.85 -5.44 -3.03
N GLU A 255 0.64 -5.95 -3.29
CA GLU A 255 0.28 -6.62 -4.54
C GLU A 255 -0.89 -5.91 -5.23
N ILE A 256 -0.70 -5.54 -6.50
CA ILE A 256 -1.70 -4.83 -7.31
C ILE A 256 -1.96 -5.62 -8.59
N ASN A 257 -3.20 -6.05 -8.78
CA ASN A 257 -3.69 -6.68 -9.99
C ASN A 257 -4.69 -5.72 -10.66
N THR A 258 -4.33 -5.15 -11.81
CA THR A 258 -5.15 -4.13 -12.47
C THR A 258 -5.09 -4.15 -13.99
N GLY A 259 -5.92 -3.32 -14.64
CA GLY A 259 -5.72 -2.95 -16.03
C GLY A 259 -4.73 -1.79 -16.14
N ASN A 260 -4.96 -0.74 -15.36
CA ASN A 260 -4.20 0.50 -15.41
C ASN A 260 -3.87 0.97 -13.99
N LEU A 261 -2.59 1.25 -13.72
CA LEU A 261 -2.12 1.88 -12.48
C LEU A 261 -1.58 3.28 -12.78
N LEU A 262 -2.13 4.30 -12.12
CA LEU A 262 -1.63 5.68 -12.17
C LEU A 262 -1.19 6.12 -10.77
N LEU A 263 0.05 6.59 -10.66
CA LEU A 263 0.56 7.35 -9.52
C LEU A 263 0.96 8.74 -10.00
N SER A 264 0.51 9.79 -9.33
CA SER A 264 0.92 11.15 -9.68
C SER A 264 0.97 12.12 -8.49
N GLU A 265 1.59 13.27 -8.72
CA GLU A 265 1.56 14.43 -7.81
C GLU A 265 2.07 14.10 -6.39
N GLY A 266 3.17 13.35 -6.29
CA GLY A 266 3.80 12.99 -5.01
C GLY A 266 3.27 11.71 -4.37
N ALA A 267 2.31 11.02 -4.99
CA ALA A 267 1.80 9.75 -4.49
C ALA A 267 2.88 8.66 -4.38
N GLN A 268 2.69 7.71 -3.46
CA GLN A 268 3.70 6.71 -3.11
C GLN A 268 3.15 5.28 -2.93
N ILE A 269 3.96 4.28 -3.28
CA ILE A 269 3.84 2.92 -2.77
C ILE A 269 5.15 2.58 -2.07
N SER A 270 5.08 2.26 -0.77
CA SER A 270 6.27 1.98 0.03
C SER A 270 6.15 0.69 0.83
N THR A 271 7.23 -0.09 0.82
CA THR A 271 7.40 -1.28 1.66
C THR A 271 8.76 -1.25 2.37
N SER A 272 9.20 -0.07 2.79
CA SER A 272 10.55 0.18 3.30
C SER A 272 10.75 -0.29 4.74
N THR A 273 12.01 -0.41 5.16
CA THR A 273 12.39 -0.62 6.56
C THR A 273 13.20 0.57 7.06
N PHE A 274 12.77 1.16 8.17
CA PHE A 274 13.46 2.24 8.89
C PHE A 274 13.97 1.78 10.26
N GLY A 275 13.59 0.56 10.69
CA GLY A 275 13.99 -0.05 11.96
C GLY A 275 14.84 -1.29 11.74
N GLN A 276 14.51 -2.37 12.46
CA GLN A 276 15.22 -3.64 12.37
C GLN A 276 14.37 -4.71 11.66
N GLY A 277 14.93 -5.31 10.61
CA GLY A 277 14.32 -6.37 9.81
C GLY A 277 14.22 -5.96 8.33
N ASN A 278 13.95 -6.93 7.46
CA ASN A 278 13.98 -6.69 6.01
C ASN A 278 12.80 -5.81 5.57
N ALA A 279 13.02 -4.98 4.56
CA ALA A 279 11.95 -4.30 3.86
C ALA A 279 11.05 -5.34 3.14
N GLY A 280 9.81 -4.95 2.89
CA GLY A 280 8.83 -5.73 2.13
C GLY A 280 9.02 -5.64 0.62
N SER A 281 8.05 -6.12 -0.17
CA SER A 281 8.15 -6.17 -1.64
C SER A 281 6.92 -5.61 -2.32
N VAL A 282 7.09 -5.15 -3.57
CA VAL A 282 6.00 -4.66 -4.42
C VAL A 282 5.89 -5.55 -5.65
N SER A 283 4.68 -6.04 -5.93
CA SER A 283 4.35 -6.77 -7.16
C SER A 283 3.16 -6.11 -7.86
N ILE A 284 3.37 -5.66 -9.10
CA ILE A 284 2.35 -5.00 -9.92
C ILE A 284 2.14 -5.81 -11.20
N PHE A 285 0.91 -6.26 -11.40
CA PHE A 285 0.44 -6.92 -12.62
C PHE A 285 -0.65 -6.05 -13.24
N ALA A 286 -0.30 -5.25 -14.25
CA ALA A 286 -1.20 -4.32 -14.91
C ALA A 286 -1.35 -4.68 -16.40
N THR A 287 -2.52 -5.10 -16.87
CA THR A 287 -2.64 -5.62 -18.24
C THR A 287 -2.31 -4.59 -19.32
N ASP A 288 -2.56 -3.30 -19.06
CA ASP A 288 -2.49 -2.23 -20.06
C ASP A 288 -1.32 -1.28 -19.77
N SER A 289 -1.29 -0.63 -18.60
CA SER A 289 -0.23 0.32 -18.26
C SER A 289 0.04 0.52 -16.77
N VAL A 290 1.26 0.98 -16.50
CA VAL A 290 1.69 1.60 -15.25
C VAL A 290 2.29 2.96 -15.58
N GLU A 291 1.72 4.03 -15.02
CA GLU A 291 2.18 5.41 -15.22
C GLU A 291 2.52 6.05 -13.88
N LEU A 292 3.73 6.58 -13.77
CA LEU A 292 4.21 7.36 -12.63
C LEU A 292 4.60 8.76 -13.11
N SER A 293 4.08 9.80 -12.46
CA SER A 293 4.43 11.19 -12.75
C SER A 293 4.74 11.95 -11.46
N SER A 294 6.02 12.30 -11.26
CA SER A 294 6.48 12.93 -10.01
C SER A 294 6.03 12.13 -8.77
N SER A 295 6.15 10.81 -8.83
CA SER A 295 5.65 9.85 -7.84
C SER A 295 6.61 8.67 -7.68
N ASN A 296 6.50 7.91 -6.59
CA ASN A 296 7.52 6.91 -6.25
C ASN A 296 6.95 5.54 -5.87
N ILE A 297 7.66 4.48 -6.27
CA ILE A 297 7.46 3.11 -5.77
C ILE A 297 8.78 2.65 -5.16
N PHE A 298 8.82 2.30 -3.88
CA PHE A 298 10.09 1.94 -3.26
C PHE A 298 10.02 0.92 -2.13
N SER A 299 11.07 0.09 -2.06
CA SER A 299 11.38 -0.79 -0.94
C SER A 299 12.79 -0.45 -0.48
N THR A 300 12.94 0.45 0.49
CA THR A 300 14.25 1.00 0.87
C THR A 300 14.66 0.52 2.26
N VAL A 301 15.96 0.37 2.49
CA VAL A 301 16.53 0.32 3.85
C VAL A 301 16.96 1.73 4.21
N GLY A 302 16.26 2.35 5.15
CA GLY A 302 16.51 3.74 5.58
C GLY A 302 17.84 3.93 6.29
N GLU A 303 18.24 5.18 6.48
CA GLU A 303 19.44 5.51 7.26
C GLU A 303 19.31 4.99 8.70
N GLY A 304 20.38 4.34 9.20
CA GLY A 304 20.38 3.72 10.54
C GLY A 304 19.59 2.41 10.66
N ALA A 305 18.79 2.04 9.67
CA ALA A 305 18.04 0.78 9.64
C ALA A 305 18.96 -0.43 9.40
N ILE A 306 18.54 -1.61 9.86
CA ILE A 306 19.26 -2.87 9.67
C ILE A 306 18.33 -3.91 9.04
N GLY A 307 18.62 -4.31 7.81
CA GLY A 307 17.84 -5.27 7.05
C GLY A 307 18.16 -5.18 5.57
N ASN A 308 17.65 -6.12 4.76
CA ASN A 308 17.78 -6.03 3.31
C ASN A 308 16.55 -5.36 2.70
N SER A 309 16.75 -4.62 1.62
CA SER A 309 15.67 -4.13 0.78
C SER A 309 14.99 -5.30 0.05
N GLY A 310 13.69 -5.19 -0.20
CA GLY A 310 12.94 -6.18 -0.94
C GLY A 310 12.87 -5.87 -2.45
N THR A 311 12.18 -6.74 -3.17
CA THR A 311 12.09 -6.67 -4.64
C THR A 311 10.92 -5.79 -5.07
N VAL A 312 11.11 -5.06 -6.19
CA VAL A 312 10.00 -4.49 -6.97
C VAL A 312 9.86 -5.25 -8.28
N GLU A 313 8.68 -5.81 -8.52
CA GLU A 313 8.33 -6.53 -9.75
C GLU A 313 7.17 -5.84 -10.45
N ILE A 314 7.33 -5.53 -11.74
CA ILE A 314 6.28 -4.93 -12.58
C ILE A 314 6.15 -5.72 -13.88
N ASN A 315 4.94 -6.20 -14.15
CA ASN A 315 4.54 -6.77 -15.42
C ASN A 315 3.41 -5.92 -16.03
N THR A 316 3.65 -5.33 -17.20
CA THR A 316 2.64 -4.49 -17.85
C THR A 316 2.69 -4.41 -19.37
N GLY A 317 1.66 -3.85 -20.00
CA GLY A 317 1.72 -3.45 -21.41
C GLY A 317 2.72 -2.32 -21.60
N ASN A 318 2.50 -1.17 -20.96
CA ASN A 318 3.36 0.01 -21.09
C ASN A 318 3.76 0.55 -19.71
N LEU A 319 5.05 0.78 -19.50
CA LEU A 319 5.56 1.43 -18.29
C LEU A 319 6.07 2.83 -18.63
N LEU A 320 5.51 3.85 -17.99
CA LEU A 320 5.85 5.25 -18.21
C LEU A 320 6.27 5.93 -16.91
N LEU A 321 7.49 6.47 -16.87
CA LEU A 321 8.01 7.28 -15.75
C LEU A 321 8.28 8.71 -16.23
N LEU A 322 7.63 9.69 -15.61
CA LEU A 322 7.69 11.10 -15.96
C LEU A 322 8.12 11.97 -14.79
N GLY A 323 8.82 13.07 -15.08
CA GLY A 323 8.88 14.22 -14.18
C GLY A 323 9.49 13.92 -12.81
N GLY A 324 10.56 13.14 -12.75
CA GLY A 324 11.24 12.76 -11.51
C GLY A 324 10.66 11.53 -10.82
N ALA A 325 9.81 10.76 -11.51
CA ALA A 325 9.26 9.52 -10.96
C ALA A 325 10.31 8.43 -10.80
N GLN A 326 10.33 7.74 -9.66
CA GLN A 326 11.32 6.70 -9.37
C GLN A 326 10.71 5.36 -8.93
N ILE A 327 11.35 4.28 -9.38
CA ILE A 327 11.18 2.94 -8.79
C ILE A 327 12.51 2.56 -8.13
N SER A 328 12.50 2.31 -6.82
CA SER A 328 13.74 2.15 -6.05
C SER A 328 13.73 1.00 -5.06
N THR A 329 14.85 0.28 -4.98
CA THR A 329 15.12 -0.78 -4.00
C THR A 329 16.45 -0.52 -3.27
N SER A 330 16.76 0.75 -3.06
CA SER A 330 18.08 1.16 -2.57
C SER A 330 18.28 0.91 -1.06
N THR A 331 19.54 1.00 -0.61
CA THR A 331 19.90 0.94 0.82
C THR A 331 20.68 2.19 1.23
N PHE A 332 20.31 2.77 2.37
CA PHE A 332 21.00 3.86 3.08
C PHE A 332 21.50 3.40 4.46
N GLY A 333 21.07 2.24 4.93
CA GLY A 333 21.45 1.63 6.20
C GLY A 333 22.32 0.39 6.01
N GLN A 334 22.23 -0.54 6.95
CA GLN A 334 22.98 -1.79 6.90
C GLN A 334 22.15 -2.92 6.29
N GLY A 335 22.60 -3.41 5.14
CA GLY A 335 22.05 -4.55 4.41
C GLY A 335 21.95 -4.26 2.91
N ASN A 336 21.67 -5.30 2.13
CA ASN A 336 21.72 -5.21 0.66
C ASN A 336 20.53 -4.43 0.10
N ALA A 337 20.75 -3.72 -1.00
CA ALA A 337 19.69 -3.24 -1.88
C ALA A 337 18.95 -4.43 -2.54
N GLY A 338 17.67 -4.23 -2.84
CA GLY A 338 16.79 -5.23 -3.44
C GLY A 338 16.82 -5.18 -4.97
N ASN A 339 16.18 -6.15 -5.63
CA ASN A 339 16.17 -6.21 -7.10
C ASN A 339 14.97 -5.48 -7.70
N ILE A 340 15.13 -4.97 -8.94
CA ILE A 340 14.04 -4.43 -9.76
C ILE A 340 13.88 -5.35 -10.97
N ASN A 341 12.69 -5.93 -11.15
CA ASN A 341 12.36 -6.80 -12.28
C ASN A 341 11.21 -6.19 -13.09
N LEU A 342 11.48 -5.82 -14.34
CA LEU A 342 10.53 -5.17 -15.22
C LEU A 342 10.28 -6.03 -16.46
N GLN A 343 9.02 -6.33 -16.73
CA GLN A 343 8.56 -6.98 -17.95
C GLN A 343 7.48 -6.09 -18.58
N ALA A 344 7.77 -5.50 -19.74
CA ALA A 344 6.79 -4.64 -20.40
C ALA A 344 6.86 -4.69 -21.93
N THR A 345 5.76 -4.42 -22.64
CA THR A 345 5.85 -4.29 -24.11
C THR A 345 6.67 -3.07 -24.52
N SER A 346 6.49 -1.95 -23.81
CA SER A 346 7.30 -0.75 -23.96
C SER A 346 7.61 -0.09 -22.61
N ILE A 347 8.78 0.54 -22.51
CA ILE A 347 9.21 1.30 -21.35
C ILE A 347 9.73 2.67 -21.81
N ASP A 348 9.12 3.73 -21.28
CA ASP A 348 9.49 5.12 -21.51
C ASP A 348 9.85 5.78 -20.17
N VAL A 349 11.06 6.32 -20.06
CA VAL A 349 11.52 7.04 -18.85
C VAL A 349 12.03 8.40 -19.27
N THR A 350 11.47 9.48 -18.69
CA THR A 350 11.86 10.84 -19.10
C THR A 350 11.77 11.88 -18.01
N GLY A 351 12.68 12.84 -18.08
CA GLY A 351 12.64 14.08 -17.34
C GLY A 351 13.10 13.98 -15.90
N THR A 352 13.04 15.13 -15.23
CA THR A 352 13.38 15.32 -13.83
C THR A 352 12.19 15.90 -13.08
N SER A 353 12.25 15.90 -11.75
CA SER A 353 11.32 16.64 -10.89
C SER A 353 11.34 18.14 -11.24
N PRO A 354 10.29 18.90 -10.87
CA PRO A 354 10.20 20.32 -11.17
C PRO A 354 11.38 21.18 -10.67
N ASP A 355 12.03 20.77 -9.59
CA ASP A 355 13.23 21.41 -9.04
C ASP A 355 14.54 20.95 -9.71
N GLY A 356 14.49 19.91 -10.55
CA GLY A 356 15.65 19.34 -11.24
C GLY A 356 16.50 18.40 -10.38
N GLU A 357 16.11 18.14 -9.13
CA GLU A 357 16.92 17.39 -8.17
C GLU A 357 16.79 15.87 -8.36
N LEU A 358 15.62 15.39 -8.79
CA LEU A 358 15.34 13.97 -8.98
C LEU A 358 15.20 13.66 -10.47
N SER A 359 16.03 12.75 -10.97
CA SER A 359 15.84 12.19 -12.31
C SER A 359 14.80 11.06 -12.27
N SER A 360 13.98 10.95 -13.32
CA SER A 360 13.12 9.78 -13.50
C SER A 360 13.98 8.53 -13.69
N GLY A 361 13.65 7.42 -13.04
CA GLY A 361 14.51 6.24 -13.17
C GLY A 361 14.23 5.02 -12.30
N PHE A 362 15.10 4.03 -12.48
CA PHE A 362 15.15 2.78 -11.71
C PHE A 362 16.43 2.72 -10.88
N LEU A 363 16.32 2.55 -9.56
CA LEU A 363 17.43 2.72 -8.63
C LEU A 363 17.56 1.55 -7.64
N ALA A 364 18.63 0.78 -7.73
CA ALA A 364 18.95 -0.32 -6.82
C ALA A 364 20.32 -0.10 -6.16
N ASN A 365 20.54 1.11 -5.64
CA ASN A 365 21.85 1.59 -5.21
C ASN A 365 22.17 1.23 -3.75
N VAL A 366 23.47 1.19 -3.45
CA VAL A 366 23.98 1.43 -2.09
C VAL A 366 24.30 2.92 -2.00
N ASN A 367 23.64 3.67 -1.14
CA ASN A 367 23.87 5.11 -0.99
C ASN A 367 25.02 5.43 -0.03
N GLU A 368 25.39 6.71 0.12
CA GLU A 368 26.61 7.17 0.82
C GLU A 368 26.79 6.60 2.23
N THR A 369 25.72 6.45 2.99
CA THR A 369 25.73 5.89 4.36
C THR A 369 25.49 4.37 4.38
N GLY A 370 25.17 3.78 3.23
CA GLY A 370 24.78 2.38 3.10
C GLY A 370 25.97 1.42 3.21
N ILE A 371 25.74 0.29 3.88
CA ILE A 371 26.68 -0.84 3.99
C ILE A 371 25.97 -2.10 3.51
N GLY A 372 26.30 -2.57 2.31
CA GLY A 372 25.69 -3.73 1.68
C GLY A 372 26.01 -3.80 0.19
N HIS A 373 25.45 -4.77 -0.51
CA HIS A 373 25.59 -4.89 -1.96
C HIS A 373 24.43 -4.21 -2.70
N GLY A 374 24.74 -3.63 -3.86
CA GLY A 374 23.77 -3.08 -4.80
C GLY A 374 22.86 -4.19 -5.35
N GLY A 375 21.63 -3.82 -5.67
CA GLY A 375 20.62 -4.75 -6.15
C GLY A 375 20.62 -4.81 -7.67
N ASN A 376 20.22 -5.94 -8.25
CA ASN A 376 20.23 -6.09 -9.71
C ASN A 376 18.98 -5.47 -10.35
N ILE A 377 19.15 -4.94 -11.56
CA ILE A 377 18.03 -4.44 -12.38
C ILE A 377 17.91 -5.30 -13.62
N TYR A 378 16.79 -6.00 -13.75
CA TYR A 378 16.44 -6.81 -14.92
C TYR A 378 15.29 -6.18 -15.68
N ILE A 379 15.48 -5.95 -16.97
CA ILE A 379 14.49 -5.36 -17.87
C ILE A 379 14.30 -6.25 -19.09
N GLU A 380 13.06 -6.69 -19.31
CA GLU A 380 12.63 -7.40 -20.51
C GLU A 380 11.54 -6.59 -21.21
N THR A 381 11.82 -6.15 -22.44
CA THR A 381 10.88 -5.32 -23.18
C THR A 381 10.94 -5.46 -24.70
N GLY A 382 9.95 -4.89 -25.39
CA GLY A 382 10.03 -4.65 -26.83
C GLY A 382 10.93 -3.45 -27.14
N GLN A 383 10.73 -2.34 -26.41
CA GLN A 383 11.45 -1.08 -26.60
C GLN A 383 11.69 -0.41 -25.25
N LEU A 384 12.94 0.05 -25.04
CA LEU A 384 13.30 0.94 -23.93
C LEU A 384 13.72 2.29 -24.50
N ARG A 385 13.07 3.37 -24.08
CA ARG A 385 13.47 4.74 -24.39
C ARG A 385 13.71 5.54 -23.11
N MET A 386 14.89 6.14 -23.02
CA MET A 386 15.30 7.00 -21.92
C MET A 386 15.70 8.36 -22.46
N THR A 387 15.06 9.42 -21.95
CA THR A 387 15.31 10.80 -22.40
C THR A 387 15.43 11.77 -21.23
N ASP A 388 15.99 12.96 -21.47
CA ASP A 388 15.95 14.09 -20.54
C ASP A 388 16.47 13.75 -19.12
N ILE A 389 17.72 13.27 -19.04
CA ILE A 389 18.44 12.95 -17.80
C ILE A 389 17.83 11.74 -17.06
N ALA A 390 17.03 10.92 -17.73
CA ALA A 390 16.57 9.65 -17.16
C ALA A 390 17.74 8.72 -16.78
N ILE A 391 17.56 7.96 -15.70
CA ILE A 391 18.62 7.10 -15.13
C ILE A 391 18.17 5.67 -14.84
N ILE A 392 19.08 4.72 -15.04
CA ILE A 392 19.04 3.37 -14.47
C ILE A 392 20.32 3.20 -13.68
N SER A 393 20.23 2.91 -12.38
CA SER A 393 21.43 2.80 -11.54
C SER A 393 21.35 1.63 -10.57
N SER A 394 22.42 0.84 -10.57
CA SER A 394 22.69 -0.26 -9.64
C SER A 394 24.06 -0.04 -8.97
N SER A 395 24.40 1.23 -8.73
CA SER A 395 25.71 1.69 -8.31
C SER A 395 25.92 1.55 -6.80
N THR A 396 27.17 1.67 -6.37
CA THR A 396 27.53 1.81 -4.95
C THR A 396 28.18 3.16 -4.70
N PHE A 397 27.63 3.92 -3.75
CA PHE A 397 28.16 5.18 -3.24
C PHE A 397 28.62 5.05 -1.78
N GLY A 398 28.38 3.89 -1.15
CA GLY A 398 28.77 3.57 0.22
C GLY A 398 29.78 2.42 0.28
N GLU A 399 29.56 1.45 1.18
CA GLU A 399 30.40 0.27 1.34
C GLU A 399 29.71 -1.00 0.82
N GLY A 400 30.35 -1.65 -0.17
CA GLY A 400 29.97 -2.91 -0.78
C GLY A 400 29.82 -2.79 -2.30
N ASN A 401 29.84 -3.93 -2.99
CA ASN A 401 29.83 -3.98 -4.46
C ASN A 401 28.53 -3.42 -5.06
N ALA A 402 28.63 -2.78 -6.21
CA ALA A 402 27.50 -2.45 -7.08
C ALA A 402 26.80 -3.73 -7.58
N GLY A 403 25.52 -3.62 -7.94
CA GLY A 403 24.75 -4.70 -8.56
C GLY A 403 24.88 -4.67 -10.09
N SER A 404 24.28 -5.64 -10.77
CA SER A 404 24.32 -5.73 -12.24
C SER A 404 23.03 -5.27 -12.90
N ILE A 405 23.14 -4.78 -14.14
CA ILE A 405 22.01 -4.35 -14.97
C ILE A 405 21.94 -5.25 -16.20
N SER A 406 20.79 -5.87 -16.45
CA SER A 406 20.55 -6.69 -17.63
C SER A 406 19.31 -6.20 -18.37
N ILE A 407 19.49 -5.80 -19.63
CA ILE A 407 18.42 -5.27 -20.48
C ILE A 407 18.29 -6.15 -21.71
N PHE A 408 17.13 -6.78 -21.86
CA PHE A 408 16.71 -7.51 -23.05
C PHE A 408 15.60 -6.75 -23.75
N ALA A 409 15.93 -6.05 -24.84
CA ALA A 409 14.96 -5.29 -25.64
C ALA A 409 14.84 -5.88 -27.04
N THR A 410 13.68 -6.44 -27.39
CA THR A 410 13.47 -7.15 -28.67
C THR A 410 13.81 -6.27 -29.89
N TYR A 411 13.39 -5.00 -29.86
CA TYR A 411 13.50 -4.09 -31.00
C TYR A 411 14.56 -3.01 -30.81
N SER A 412 14.50 -2.24 -29.72
CA SER A 412 15.44 -1.13 -29.55
C SER A 412 15.67 -0.69 -28.11
N VAL A 413 16.85 -0.12 -27.89
CA VAL A 413 17.20 0.72 -26.75
C VAL A 413 17.60 2.09 -27.28
N GLU A 414 16.92 3.14 -26.83
CA GLU A 414 17.17 4.53 -27.21
C GLU A 414 17.54 5.34 -25.96
N LEU A 415 18.75 5.92 -25.97
CA LEU A 415 19.27 6.78 -24.92
C LEU A 415 19.50 8.18 -25.49
N ALA A 416 18.82 9.20 -24.97
CA ALA A 416 19.07 10.59 -25.34
C ALA A 416 19.27 11.44 -24.07
N ASP A 417 20.49 11.97 -23.89
CA ASP A 417 20.86 12.73 -22.69
C ASP A 417 20.51 11.96 -21.38
N SER A 418 20.76 10.65 -21.35
CA SER A 418 20.33 9.73 -20.28
C SER A 418 21.47 8.76 -19.87
N GLY A 419 21.33 8.04 -18.74
CA GLY A 419 22.44 7.24 -18.19
C GLY A 419 22.07 5.87 -17.63
N ILE A 420 22.95 4.88 -17.81
CA ILE A 420 22.89 3.54 -17.20
C ILE A 420 24.19 3.29 -16.42
N PHE A 421 24.08 2.99 -15.12
CA PHE A 421 25.18 3.07 -14.16
C PHE A 421 25.26 1.84 -13.26
N SER A 422 26.44 1.23 -13.18
CA SER A 422 26.73 0.07 -12.30
C SER A 422 28.12 0.23 -11.66
N ASN A 423 28.42 1.45 -11.25
CA ASN A 423 29.76 1.91 -10.92
C ASN A 423 29.97 2.13 -9.42
N VAL A 424 31.23 2.33 -9.05
CA VAL A 424 31.67 2.69 -7.70
C VAL A 424 31.82 4.21 -7.66
N GLY A 425 31.06 4.86 -6.79
CA GLY A 425 31.03 6.30 -6.59
C GLY A 425 32.32 6.85 -5.98
N GLU A 426 32.43 8.17 -5.95
CA GLU A 426 33.57 8.84 -5.33
C GLU A 426 33.60 8.55 -3.83
N ASN A 427 34.73 8.06 -3.32
CA ASN A 427 34.93 7.63 -1.93
C ASN A 427 34.17 6.35 -1.50
N ALA A 428 33.42 5.72 -2.40
CA ALA A 428 32.79 4.42 -2.14
C ALA A 428 33.83 3.29 -2.14
N VAL A 429 33.49 2.18 -1.46
CA VAL A 429 34.35 1.00 -1.35
C VAL A 429 33.61 -0.20 -1.91
N GLY A 430 34.15 -0.83 -2.95
CA GLY A 430 33.59 -2.02 -3.56
C GLY A 430 34.05 -2.19 -4.99
N ASP A 431 33.51 -3.20 -5.65
CA ASP A 431 33.68 -3.41 -7.08
C ASP A 431 32.43 -2.93 -7.86
N GLY A 432 32.63 -2.47 -9.09
CA GLY A 432 31.54 -2.18 -10.03
C GLY A 432 30.86 -3.46 -10.50
N GLY A 433 29.62 -3.36 -10.96
CA GLY A 433 28.86 -4.46 -11.53
C GLY A 433 28.95 -4.52 -13.06
N ASN A 434 28.19 -5.44 -13.65
CA ASN A 434 28.13 -5.60 -15.09
C ASN A 434 26.88 -4.93 -15.66
N ILE A 435 26.99 -4.38 -16.87
CA ILE A 435 25.87 -3.90 -17.67
C ILE A 435 25.81 -4.74 -18.96
N ASP A 436 24.77 -5.54 -19.10
CA ASP A 436 24.51 -6.37 -20.27
C ASP A 436 23.27 -5.87 -21.02
N ILE A 437 23.45 -5.42 -22.27
CA ILE A 437 22.36 -4.95 -23.12
C ILE A 437 22.28 -5.82 -24.37
N SER A 438 21.14 -6.48 -24.55
CA SER A 438 20.82 -7.30 -25.73
C SER A 438 19.65 -6.67 -26.48
N THR A 439 19.91 -6.19 -27.70
CA THR A 439 18.88 -5.58 -28.54
C THR A 439 19.22 -5.64 -30.03
N SER A 440 18.20 -5.53 -30.88
CA SER A 440 18.36 -5.42 -32.33
C SER A 440 18.95 -4.07 -32.76
N SER A 441 18.70 -3.01 -31.98
CA SER A 441 19.19 -1.65 -32.27
C SER A 441 19.46 -0.88 -30.98
N LEU A 442 20.68 -0.38 -30.80
CA LEU A 442 21.05 0.53 -29.72
C LEU A 442 21.40 1.90 -30.34
N ASN A 443 20.65 2.94 -29.96
CA ASN A 443 20.92 4.32 -30.34
C ASN A 443 21.21 5.16 -29.10
N ALA A 444 22.37 5.80 -29.03
CA ALA A 444 22.76 6.65 -27.91
C ALA A 444 23.22 8.02 -28.41
N ILE A 445 22.48 9.07 -28.04
CA ILE A 445 22.79 10.48 -28.32
C ILE A 445 23.06 11.14 -26.97
N ASN A 446 24.32 11.47 -26.69
CA ASN A 446 24.75 11.93 -25.36
C ASN A 446 24.33 10.97 -24.22
N GLY A 447 24.09 9.69 -24.52
CA GLY A 447 23.81 8.67 -23.53
C GLY A 447 25.09 8.14 -22.90
N GLN A 448 25.05 7.86 -21.60
CA GLN A 448 26.18 7.28 -20.86
C GLN A 448 25.86 5.85 -20.40
N ILE A 449 26.84 4.95 -20.56
CA ILE A 449 26.81 3.59 -20.00
C ILE A 449 28.17 3.39 -19.34
N SER A 450 28.22 3.21 -18.02
CA SER A 450 29.50 3.09 -17.28
C SER A 450 29.42 2.28 -15.99
#